data_AF-A0AAE2R7A9-F1
#
_entry.id   AF-A0AAE2R7A9-F1
#
_cell.length_a   1.000
_cell.length_b   1.000
_cell.length_c   1.000
_cell.angle_alpha   90.00
_cell.angle_beta   90.00
_cell.angle_gamma   90.00
#
_symmetry.space_group_name_H-M   'P 1'
#
loop_
_entity.id
_entity.type
_entity.pdbx_description
1 polymer ?
#
loop_
_entity_poly.entity_id
_entity_poly.type
_entity_poly.pdbx_seq_one_letter_code
_entity_poly.pdbx_strand_id
1 'polypeptide(L)'
;MVEQYGDRLITTHINDNFGATDDHLLPFDGRIDWEAVTRAIAATKYEAPLNLETHIDRYGMAEGHFISERTKLPFDLKNRFRPIEACLAMIDKLGKSAVSCDAVLRRTAS
;
A
#
# COMPACT_ATOMS: atom_id res chain seq x y z
N MET A 1 0.39 11.50 13.01
CA MET A 1 0.49 10.18 13.71
C MET A 1 1.84 9.51 13.46
N VAL A 2 2.26 9.29 12.21
CA VAL A 2 3.59 8.72 11.89
C VAL A 2 4.73 9.57 12.48
N GLU A 3 4.70 10.89 12.31
CA GLU A 3 5.73 11.79 12.84
C GLU A 3 5.88 11.75 14.37
N GLN A 4 4.81 11.42 15.08
CA GLN A 4 4.80 11.42 16.55
C GLN A 4 5.29 10.09 17.14
N TYR A 5 5.10 8.98 16.42
CA TYR A 5 5.36 7.62 16.92
C TYR A 5 6.26 6.80 16.00
N GLY A 6 6.93 7.42 15.03
CA GLY A 6 7.73 6.76 14.00
C GLY A 6 8.78 5.80 14.52
N ASP A 7 9.45 6.15 15.63
CA ASP A 7 10.48 5.33 16.27
C ASP A 7 9.92 4.06 16.96
N ARG A 8 8.59 3.91 17.03
CA ARG A 8 7.90 2.78 17.67
C ARG A 8 7.13 1.92 16.67
N LEU A 9 7.30 2.16 15.37
CA LEU A 9 6.65 1.36 14.34
C LEU A 9 7.27 -0.04 14.30
N ILE A 10 6.40 -1.07 14.38
CA ILE A 10 6.78 -2.50 14.34
C ILE A 10 6.13 -3.17 13.13
N THR A 11 4.84 -2.91 12.91
CA THR A 11 4.07 -3.29 11.72
C THR A 11 3.24 -2.09 11.29
N THR A 12 3.13 -1.85 9.99
CA THR A 12 2.40 -0.70 9.45
C THR A 12 1.44 -1.16 8.37
N HIS A 13 0.15 -1.01 8.66
CA HIS A 13 -0.94 -1.26 7.74
C HIS A 13 -1.32 0.07 7.07
N ILE A 14 -1.51 0.04 5.76
CA ILE A 14 -1.83 1.23 4.98
C ILE A 14 -3.02 0.98 4.05
N ASN A 15 -3.92 1.94 4.03
CA ASN A 15 -5.06 2.05 3.14
C ASN A 15 -5.40 3.54 2.93
N ASP A 16 -6.19 3.84 1.91
CA ASP A 16 -6.72 5.17 1.63
C ASP A 16 -8.24 5.21 1.86
N ASN A 17 -8.78 6.41 2.04
CA ASN A 17 -10.21 6.65 2.23
C ASN A 17 -10.61 8.08 1.84
N PHE A 18 -11.92 8.36 1.80
CA PHE A 18 -12.44 9.69 1.48
C PHE A 18 -12.62 10.61 2.70
N GLY A 19 -12.20 10.17 3.89
CA GLY A 19 -12.26 10.91 5.15
C GLY A 19 -13.57 10.80 5.93
N ALA A 20 -14.56 10.04 5.42
CA ALA A 20 -15.85 9.82 6.08
C ALA A 20 -15.96 8.42 6.70
N THR A 21 -15.38 7.41 6.03
CA THR A 21 -15.43 6.00 6.37
C THR A 21 -14.06 5.38 6.19
N ASP A 22 -13.86 4.19 6.76
CA ASP A 22 -12.67 3.38 6.51
C ASP A 22 -12.88 2.57 5.22
N ASP A 23 -12.58 3.17 4.07
CA ASP A 23 -12.97 2.65 2.75
C ASP A 23 -12.04 1.54 2.20
N HIS A 24 -10.88 1.33 2.83
CA HIS A 24 -9.91 0.29 2.48
C HIS A 24 -9.45 0.38 1.02
N LEU A 25 -9.24 1.60 0.53
CA LEU A 25 -8.81 1.87 -0.85
C LEU A 25 -7.29 1.73 -0.97
N LEU A 26 -6.80 1.55 -2.20
CA LEU A 26 -5.37 1.68 -2.47
C LEU A 26 -4.90 3.12 -2.26
N PRO A 27 -3.64 3.30 -1.80
CA PRO A 27 -3.00 4.61 -1.83
C PRO A 27 -3.23 5.33 -3.15
N PHE A 28 -3.56 6.63 -3.07
CA PHE A 28 -3.87 7.52 -4.20
C PHE A 28 -5.26 7.34 -4.85
N ASP A 29 -6.11 6.46 -4.30
CA ASP A 29 -7.50 6.27 -4.77
C ASP A 29 -8.54 6.95 -3.86
N GLY A 30 -8.09 7.55 -2.75
CA GLY A 30 -8.91 8.33 -1.82
C GLY A 30 -8.46 9.79 -1.72
N ARG A 31 -8.38 10.31 -0.49
CA ARG A 31 -8.08 11.72 -0.19
C ARG A 31 -6.93 11.91 0.78
N ILE A 32 -6.29 10.83 1.24
CA ILE A 32 -5.11 10.95 2.10
C ILE A 32 -3.97 11.63 1.34
N ASP A 33 -3.29 12.57 1.99
CA ASP A 33 -2.06 13.17 1.47
C ASP A 33 -0.90 12.16 1.59
N TRP A 34 -0.78 11.31 0.58
CA TRP A 34 0.27 10.29 0.52
C TRP A 34 1.66 10.86 0.34
N GLU A 35 1.82 12.09 -0.17
CA GLU A 35 3.14 12.70 -0.19
C GLU A 35 3.60 13.02 1.23
N ALA A 36 2.72 13.59 2.07
CA ALA A 36 3.01 13.82 3.48
C ALA A 36 3.25 12.52 4.24
N VAL A 37 2.42 11.49 4.03
CA VAL A 37 2.59 10.17 4.67
C VAL A 37 3.92 9.54 4.27
N THR A 38 4.27 9.58 2.98
CA THR A 38 5.53 9.02 2.46
C THR A 38 6.73 9.73 3.08
N ARG A 39 6.72 11.06 3.15
CA ARG A 39 7.77 11.84 3.81
C ARG A 39 7.90 11.48 5.29
N ALA A 40 6.78 11.34 5.99
CA ALA A 40 6.77 10.99 7.40
C ALA A 40 7.34 9.58 7.63
N ILE A 41 6.97 8.58 6.82
CA ILE A 41 7.51 7.21 6.92
C ILE A 41 9.01 7.21 6.61
N ALA A 42 9.45 7.92 5.57
CA ALA A 42 10.86 8.02 5.19
C ALA A 42 11.74 8.67 6.27
N ALA A 43 11.16 9.50 7.14
CA ALA A 43 11.86 10.10 8.28
C ALA A 43 12.01 9.15 9.49
N THR A 44 11.38 7.96 9.46
CA THR A 44 11.47 6.97 10.54
C THR A 44 12.57 5.94 10.27
N LYS A 45 12.92 5.16 11.30
CA LYS A 45 13.77 3.96 11.18
C LYS A 45 12.99 2.70 10.82
N TYR A 46 11.71 2.81 10.43
CA TYR A 46 10.90 1.65 10.09
C TYR A 46 11.45 1.01 8.81
N GLU A 47 11.88 -0.24 8.87
CA GLU A 47 12.46 -0.98 7.73
C GLU A 47 11.54 -2.07 7.19
N ALA A 48 10.62 -2.57 8.02
CA ALA A 48 9.71 -3.65 7.64
C ALA A 48 8.81 -3.28 6.43
N PRO A 49 8.26 -4.29 5.74
CA PRO A 49 7.32 -4.09 4.65
C PRO A 49 6.08 -3.28 5.07
N LEU A 50 5.41 -2.68 4.08
CA LEU A 50 4.09 -2.09 4.28
C LEU A 50 3.02 -3.14 4.04
N ASN A 51 2.08 -3.28 4.97
CA ASN A 51 0.93 -4.18 4.80
C ASN A 51 -0.21 -3.39 4.14
N LEU A 52 -0.62 -3.80 2.94
CA LEU A 52 -1.75 -3.18 2.25
C LEU A 52 -3.05 -3.81 2.76
N GLU A 53 -3.86 -3.02 3.46
CA GLU A 53 -5.16 -3.42 3.99
C GLU A 53 -6.25 -2.91 3.05
N THR A 54 -6.33 -3.55 1.89
CA THR A 54 -7.17 -3.10 0.78
C THR A 54 -7.94 -4.24 0.16
N HIS A 55 -9.15 -3.96 -0.33
CA HIS A 55 -9.95 -4.91 -1.09
C HIS A 55 -9.38 -5.09 -2.52
N ILE A 56 -8.53 -6.09 -2.71
CA ILE A 56 -7.80 -6.33 -3.98
C ILE A 56 -8.75 -6.71 -5.14
N ASP A 57 -9.87 -7.35 -4.81
CA ASP A 57 -10.94 -7.70 -5.73
C ASP A 57 -11.56 -6.47 -6.43
N ARG A 58 -11.62 -5.33 -5.72
CA ARG A 58 -12.05 -4.03 -6.28
C ARG A 58 -11.25 -3.60 -7.50
N TYR A 59 -9.98 -4.02 -7.56
CA TYR A 59 -9.04 -3.63 -8.61
C TYR A 59 -8.78 -4.72 -9.64
N GLY A 60 -9.48 -5.87 -9.55
CA GLY A 60 -9.34 -6.99 -10.48
C GLY A 60 -7.93 -7.59 -10.52
N MET A 61 -7.17 -7.47 -9.42
CA MET A 61 -5.81 -8.01 -9.33
C MET A 61 -5.79 -9.37 -8.64
N ALA A 62 -4.84 -10.23 -9.02
CA ALA A 62 -4.55 -11.45 -8.28
C ALA A 62 -3.61 -11.14 -7.10
N GLU A 63 -3.79 -11.86 -5.98
CA GLU A 63 -3.05 -11.69 -4.71
C GLU A 63 -1.51 -11.67 -4.87
N GLY A 64 -0.98 -12.41 -5.87
CA GLY A 64 0.45 -12.48 -6.17
C GLY A 64 1.09 -11.21 -6.74
N HIS A 65 0.30 -10.21 -7.17
CA HIS A 65 0.85 -8.98 -7.77
C HIS A 65 1.60 -8.08 -6.80
N PHE A 66 1.34 -8.20 -5.49
CA PHE A 66 2.02 -7.40 -4.47
C PHE A 66 3.37 -7.98 -4.04
N ILE A 67 3.65 -9.25 -4.37
CA ILE A 67 4.85 -9.95 -3.87
C ILE A 67 6.08 -9.64 -4.73
N SER A 68 5.90 -9.49 -6.05
CA SER A 68 6.92 -9.01 -6.97
C SER A 68 6.36 -9.22 -8.38
N GLU A 69 5.98 -8.19 -9.12
CA GLU A 69 6.11 -8.17 -10.59
C GLU A 69 5.59 -6.85 -11.16
N ARG A 70 6.54 -5.98 -11.54
CA ARG A 70 6.29 -4.69 -12.23
C ARG A 70 5.99 -4.87 -13.73
N THR A 71 5.89 -6.11 -14.25
CA THR A 71 6.24 -6.41 -15.66
C THR A 71 5.17 -7.07 -16.53
N LYS A 72 3.88 -7.09 -16.16
CA LYS A 72 2.84 -7.69 -17.03
C LYS A 72 1.48 -6.98 -17.06
N LEU A 73 1.42 -5.66 -16.89
CA LEU A 73 0.15 -4.94 -17.10
C LEU A 73 -0.02 -4.55 -18.58
N PRO A 74 -1.07 -5.03 -19.29
CA PRO A 74 -1.34 -4.65 -20.67
C PRO A 74 -1.59 -3.15 -20.83
N PHE A 75 -1.05 -2.58 -21.92
CA PHE A 75 -1.02 -1.15 -22.26
C PHE A 75 -2.41 -0.45 -22.33
N ASP A 76 -3.50 -1.20 -22.45
CA ASP A 76 -4.88 -0.69 -22.61
C ASP A 76 -5.60 -0.40 -21.27
N LEU A 77 -4.94 -0.59 -20.12
CA LEU A 77 -5.55 -0.41 -18.80
C LEU A 77 -5.16 0.90 -18.08
N LYS A 78 -4.45 1.80 -18.76
CA LYS A 78 -3.81 3.02 -18.19
C LYS A 78 -4.75 3.98 -17.43
N ASN A 79 -6.05 3.95 -17.68
CA ASN A 79 -7.00 4.84 -16.99
C ASN A 79 -7.66 4.23 -15.74
N ARG A 80 -7.58 2.91 -15.53
CA ARG A 80 -8.12 2.24 -14.33
C ARG A 80 -7.06 1.92 -13.27
N PHE A 81 -5.77 1.93 -13.62
CA PHE A 81 -4.68 1.43 -12.77
C PHE A 81 -3.72 2.53 -12.26
N ARG A 82 -4.05 3.81 -12.46
CA ARG A 82 -3.22 4.93 -11.94
C ARG A 82 -2.92 4.82 -10.43
N PRO A 83 -3.88 4.45 -9.56
CA PRO A 83 -3.59 4.30 -8.14
C PRO A 83 -2.61 3.16 -7.84
N ILE A 84 -2.68 2.06 -8.57
CA ILE A 84 -1.78 0.91 -8.38
C ILE A 84 -0.34 1.29 -8.75
N GLU A 85 -0.13 1.90 -9.92
CA GLU A 85 1.21 2.33 -10.34
C GLU A 85 1.78 3.39 -9.38
N ALA A 86 0.96 4.35 -8.94
CA ALA A 86 1.37 5.34 -7.95
C ALA A 86 1.71 4.71 -6.59
N CYS A 87 0.90 3.74 -6.14
CA CYS A 87 1.14 2.98 -4.92
C CYS A 87 2.46 2.19 -4.99
N LEU A 88 2.68 1.45 -6.09
CA LEU A 88 3.92 0.70 -6.29
C LEU A 88 5.15 1.61 -6.39
N ALA A 89 5.03 2.75 -7.08
CA ALA A 89 6.09 3.75 -7.16
C ALA A 89 6.41 4.38 -5.80
N MET A 90 5.40 4.62 -4.96
CA MET A 90 5.57 5.09 -3.59
C MET A 90 6.34 4.08 -2.74
N ILE A 91 5.95 2.80 -2.81
CA ILE A 91 6.63 1.70 -2.10
C ILE A 91 8.10 1.60 -2.53
N ASP A 92 8.37 1.70 -3.83
CA ASP A 92 9.72 1.69 -4.40
C ASP A 92 10.56 2.89 -3.95
N LYS A 93 9.97 4.09 -3.93
CA LYS A 93 10.62 5.32 -3.45
C LYS A 93 11.03 5.23 -1.98
N LEU A 94 10.29 4.45 -1.18
CA LEU A 94 10.62 4.17 0.21
C LEU A 94 11.68 3.06 0.37
N GLY A 95 12.08 2.38 -0.72
CA GLY A 95 12.96 1.21 -0.66
C GLY A 95 12.32 0.03 0.05
N LYS A 96 10.99 -0.08 0.02
CA LYS A 96 10.21 -1.09 0.75
C LYS A 96 9.63 -2.14 -0.17
N SER A 97 9.27 -3.29 0.40
CA SER A 97 8.32 -4.22 -0.20
C SER A 97 6.92 -3.99 0.38
N ALA A 98 5.90 -4.55 -0.27
CA ALA A 98 4.54 -4.56 0.24
C ALA A 98 4.00 -5.99 0.31
N VAL A 99 3.10 -6.22 1.25
CA VAL A 99 2.41 -7.50 1.41
C VAL A 99 0.91 -7.21 1.52
N SER A 100 0.09 -8.00 0.84
CA SER A 100 -1.37 -7.94 1.03
C SER A 100 -1.72 -8.43 2.44
N CYS A 101 -2.60 -7.72 3.14
CA CYS A 101 -3.10 -8.16 4.44
C CYS A 101 -3.82 -9.53 4.37
N ASP A 102 -4.51 -9.82 3.26
CA ASP A 102 -5.15 -11.12 3.02
C ASP A 102 -4.12 -12.27 2.97
N ALA A 103 -2.94 -11.99 2.41
CA ALA A 103 -1.85 -12.97 2.29
C ALA A 103 -1.17 -13.26 3.64
N VAL A 104 -1.15 -12.28 4.55
CA VAL A 104 -0.60 -12.43 5.91
C VAL A 104 -1.54 -13.26 6.77
N LEU A 105 -2.84 -12.94 6.78
CA LEU A 105 -3.85 -13.61 7.61
C LEU A 105 -3.99 -15.11 7.28
N ARG A 106 -3.80 -15.49 6.01
CA ARG A 106 -3.88 -16.90 5.57
C ARG A 106 -2.65 -17.73 5.95
N ARG A 107 -1.48 -17.12 6.15
CA ARG A 107 -0.25 -17.82 6.59
C ARG A 107 -0.21 -18.11 8.07
N THR A 108 -0.95 -17.36 8.88
CA THR A 108 -1.09 -17.59 10.32
C THR A 108 -2.22 -18.55 10.69
N ALA A 109 -3.02 -18.97 9.69
CA ALA A 109 -4.16 -19.87 9.87
C ALA A 109 -3.84 -21.35 9.55
N SER A 110 -2.56 -21.70 9.35
CA SER A 110 -2.09 -23.08 9.08
C SER A 110 -1.23 -23.64 10.19
#